data_AF-F3GLG3-F1
#
_entry.id   AF-F3GLG3-F1
#
_cell.length_a   1.000
_cell.length_b   1.000
_cell.length_c   1.000
_cell.angle_alpha   90.00
_cell.angle_beta   90.00
_cell.angle_gamma   90.00
#
_symmetry.space_group_name_H-M   'P 1'
#
loop_
_entity.id
_entity.type
_entity.pdbx_description
1 polymer ?
#
loop_
_entity_poly.entity_id
_entity_poly.type
_entity_poly.pdbx_seq_one_letter_code
_entity_poly.pdbx_strand_id
1 'polypeptide(L)'
;MMGAVVQLDALLDERRVWKGRQQSAPQVSPQLSGHVLLDAALPTGGWPAAALTEILIPANGSGELRLLWPSLARLSAIAERIVLVAPPYIPYPQAWLAAGADLR
;
A
#
# COMPACT_ATOMS: atom_id res chain seq x y z
N MET A 1 27.29 -18.93 27.78
CA MET A 1 27.29 -17.45 27.70
C MET A 1 26.05 -16.95 28.41
N MET A 2 26.21 -16.22 29.52
CA MET A 2 25.08 -15.56 30.20
C MET A 2 24.68 -14.34 29.39
N GLY A 3 23.42 -14.25 28.95
CA GLY A 3 22.89 -13.06 28.28
C GLY A 3 22.83 -11.90 29.28
N ALA A 4 23.48 -10.77 28.98
CA ALA A 4 23.37 -9.58 29.79
C ALA A 4 21.93 -9.06 29.74
N VAL A 5 21.31 -8.87 30.91
CA VAL A 5 20.01 -8.20 31.02
C VAL A 5 20.24 -6.71 30.78
N VAL A 6 19.80 -6.21 29.63
CA VAL A 6 19.88 -4.79 29.27
C VAL A 6 18.52 -4.14 29.50
N GLN A 7 18.52 -2.93 30.06
CA GLN A 7 17.30 -2.15 30.26
C GLN A 7 16.74 -1.69 28.90
N LEU A 8 15.43 -1.88 28.71
CA LEU A 8 14.75 -1.53 27.46
C LEU A 8 14.87 -0.05 27.12
N ASP A 9 14.81 0.84 28.12
CA ASP A 9 14.91 2.29 27.93
C ASP A 9 16.28 2.70 27.36
N ALA A 10 17.37 2.08 27.84
CA ALA A 10 18.70 2.33 27.30
C ALA A 10 18.80 1.93 25.82
N LEU A 11 18.18 0.81 25.43
CA LEU A 11 18.15 0.39 24.02
C LEU A 11 17.33 1.33 23.14
N LEU A 12 16.26 1.92 23.68
CA LEU A 12 15.44 2.91 22.99
C LEU A 12 16.18 4.24 22.82
N ASP A 13 16.88 4.70 23.87
CA ASP A 13 17.69 5.93 23.85
C ASP A 13 18.87 5.82 22.89
N GLU A 14 19.54 4.66 22.86
CA GLU A 14 20.60 4.34 21.91
C GLU A 14 20.08 4.14 20.47
N ARG A 15 18.76 4.21 20.23
CA ARG A 15 18.09 3.92 18.95
C ARG A 15 18.43 2.55 18.37
N ARG A 16 18.79 1.59 19.23
CA ARG A 16 19.08 0.21 18.84
C ARG A 16 17.82 -0.61 18.64
N VAL A 17 16.73 -0.18 19.26
CA VAL A 17 15.40 -0.73 19.05
C VAL A 17 14.42 0.41 18.82
N TRP A 18 13.38 0.15 18.04
CA TRP A 18 12.29 1.09 17.83
C TRP A 18 11.03 0.56 18.51
N LYS A 19 10.33 1.43 19.26
CA LYS A 19 9.04 1.12 19.84
C LYS A 19 7.95 1.48 18.83
N GLY A 20 7.22 0.46 18.37
CA GLY A 20 6.03 0.67 17.56
C GLY A 20 5.03 1.56 18.27
N ARG A 21 4.67 2.68 17.64
CA ARG A 21 3.58 3.53 18.13
C ARG A 21 2.29 2.77 17.88
N GLN A 22 1.52 2.51 18.93
CA GLN A 22 0.15 2.02 18.78
C GLN A 22 -0.63 3.09 18.01
N GLN A 23 -1.03 2.78 16.78
CA GLN A 23 -1.88 3.67 16.00
C GLN A 23 -3.24 3.75 16.67
N SER A 24 -3.78 4.97 16.77
CA SER A 24 -5.15 5.24 17.17
C SER A 24 -6.13 4.42 16.31
N ALA A 25 -7.36 4.24 16.80
CA ALA A 25 -8.41 3.47 16.13
C ALA A 25 -8.43 3.72 14.60
N PRO A 26 -8.61 2.66 13.78
CA PRO A 26 -8.51 2.78 12.33
C PRO A 26 -9.48 3.85 11.83
N GLN A 27 -8.94 4.94 11.29
CA GLN A 27 -9.74 5.94 10.62
C GLN A 27 -10.27 5.34 9.32
N VAL A 28 -11.55 5.59 9.01
CA VAL A 28 -12.15 5.16 7.73
C VAL A 28 -11.28 5.69 6.59
N SER A 29 -10.91 4.80 5.68
CA SER A 29 -10.07 5.14 4.55
C SER A 29 -10.80 6.09 3.61
N PRO A 30 -10.15 7.18 3.18
CA PRO A 30 -10.66 8.02 2.08
C PRO A 30 -10.44 7.38 0.69
N GLN A 31 -9.74 6.24 0.62
CA GLN A 31 -9.25 5.61 -0.59
C GLN A 31 -9.94 4.26 -0.80
N LEU A 32 -11.13 4.25 -1.39
CA LEU A 32 -11.78 3.00 -1.79
C LEU A 32 -10.92 2.24 -2.80
N SER A 33 -10.92 0.90 -2.70
CA SER A 33 -10.28 0.04 -3.68
C SER A 33 -11.03 0.00 -5.01
N GLY A 34 -12.34 0.28 -4.97
CA GLY A 34 -13.27 0.14 -6.09
C GLY A 34 -13.87 -1.25 -6.22
N HIS A 35 -13.55 -2.16 -5.30
CA HIS A 35 -14.14 -3.49 -5.19
C HIS A 35 -14.90 -3.59 -3.87
N VAL A 36 -16.23 -3.56 -3.92
CA VAL A 36 -17.10 -3.52 -2.73
C VAL A 36 -16.79 -4.63 -1.72
N LEU A 37 -16.54 -5.86 -2.20
CA LEU A 37 -16.22 -6.99 -1.33
C LEU A 37 -14.86 -6.85 -0.65
N LEU A 38 -13.88 -6.24 -1.32
CA LEU A 38 -12.57 -5.98 -0.72
C LEU A 38 -12.68 -4.83 0.29
N ASP A 39 -13.36 -3.75 -0.07
CA ASP A 39 -13.57 -2.60 0.82
C ASP A 39 -14.22 -3.06 2.14
N ALA A 40 -15.23 -3.94 2.07
CA ALA A 40 -15.86 -4.53 3.26
C ALA A 40 -14.93 -5.44 4.09
N ALA A 41 -13.93 -6.06 3.46
CA ALA A 41 -12.98 -6.95 4.13
C ALA A 41 -11.79 -6.19 4.75
N LEU A 42 -11.47 -5.00 4.25
CA LEU A 42 -10.36 -4.20 4.75
C LEU A 42 -10.71 -3.51 6.07
N PRO A 43 -9.81 -3.48 7.08
CA PRO A 43 -10.09 -2.91 8.40
C PRO A 43 -10.55 -1.45 8.38
N THR A 44 -10.16 -0.70 7.36
CA THR A 44 -10.48 0.72 7.18
C THR A 44 -11.55 0.98 6.12
N GLY A 45 -12.18 -0.04 5.54
CA GLY A 45 -13.18 0.16 4.48
C GLY A 45 -12.61 0.53 3.11
N GLY A 46 -11.32 0.26 2.88
CA GLY A 46 -10.55 0.73 1.72
C GLY A 46 -9.04 0.71 2.02
N TRP A 47 -8.21 1.21 1.09
CA TRP A 47 -6.75 1.26 1.26
C TRP A 47 -6.35 2.16 2.42
N PRO A 48 -5.54 1.71 3.38
CA PRO A 48 -5.18 2.53 4.54
C PRO A 48 -4.45 3.81 4.12
N ALA A 49 -4.86 4.96 4.67
CA ALA A 49 -4.20 6.23 4.43
C ALA A 49 -2.85 6.31 5.15
N ALA A 50 -1.86 6.97 4.53
CA ALA A 50 -0.51 7.14 5.08
C ALA A 50 0.15 5.82 5.54
N ALA A 51 -0.16 4.72 4.84
CA ALA A 51 0.36 3.40 5.12
C ALA A 51 0.88 2.74 3.83
N LEU A 52 1.78 1.78 4.01
CA LEU A 52 2.22 0.90 2.94
C LEU A 52 1.25 -0.27 2.83
N THR A 53 0.78 -0.56 1.63
CA THR A 53 0.01 -1.77 1.33
C THR A 53 0.87 -2.70 0.49
N GLU A 54 0.97 -3.96 0.93
CA GLU A 54 1.64 -5.04 0.19
C GLU A 54 0.59 -6.03 -0.32
N ILE A 55 0.65 -6.37 -1.61
CA ILE A 55 -0.25 -7.35 -2.24
C ILE A 55 0.60 -8.55 -2.63
N LEU A 56 0.41 -9.66 -1.93
CA LEU A 56 1.12 -10.91 -2.20
C LEU A 56 0.43 -11.68 -3.32
N ILE A 57 1.18 -11.95 -4.37
CA ILE A 57 0.74 -12.69 -5.56
C ILE A 57 1.60 -13.95 -5.75
N PRO A 58 1.05 -15.02 -6.34
CA PRO A 58 1.77 -16.30 -6.46
C PRO A 58 2.94 -16.23 -7.45
N ALA A 59 2.84 -15.39 -8.50
CA ALA A 59 3.89 -15.19 -9.50
C ALA A 59 3.61 -13.93 -10.32
N ASN A 60 4.67 -13.36 -10.92
CA ASN A 60 4.53 -12.22 -11.81
C ASN A 60 3.68 -12.54 -13.06
N GLY A 61 2.91 -11.58 -13.55
CA GLY A 61 2.04 -11.72 -14.73
C GLY A 61 0.65 -12.28 -14.42
N SER A 62 0.27 -12.42 -13.15
CA SER A 62 -1.06 -12.92 -12.74
C SER A 62 -2.18 -11.88 -12.86
N GLY A 63 -1.90 -10.69 -13.40
CA GLY A 63 -2.87 -9.60 -13.49
C GLY A 63 -2.91 -8.77 -12.20
N GLU A 64 -1.77 -8.62 -11.54
CA GLU A 64 -1.53 -7.90 -10.29
C GLU A 64 -2.18 -6.53 -10.26
N LEU A 65 -2.03 -5.80 -11.36
CA LEU A 65 -2.56 -4.45 -11.48
C LEU A 65 -4.08 -4.40 -11.66
N ARG A 66 -4.74 -5.51 -12.03
CA ARG A 66 -6.21 -5.54 -12.18
C ARG A 66 -6.93 -5.18 -10.89
N LEU A 67 -6.36 -5.56 -9.75
CA LEU A 67 -6.91 -5.19 -8.45
C LEU A 67 -6.82 -3.67 -8.24
N LEU A 68 -5.74 -3.06 -8.70
CA LEU A 68 -5.43 -1.65 -8.50
C LEU A 68 -6.07 -0.72 -9.54
N TRP A 69 -6.55 -1.23 -10.67
CA TRP A 69 -7.11 -0.42 -11.76
C TRP A 69 -8.17 0.61 -11.33
N PRO A 70 -9.20 0.27 -10.53
CA PRO A 70 -10.17 1.29 -10.14
C PRO A 70 -9.55 2.42 -9.30
N SER A 71 -8.57 2.09 -8.46
CA SER A 71 -7.84 3.07 -7.64
C SER A 71 -6.95 3.96 -8.49
N LEU A 72 -6.20 3.38 -9.44
CA LEU A 72 -5.31 4.12 -10.34
C LEU A 72 -6.09 5.02 -11.32
N ALA A 73 -7.21 4.54 -11.86
CA ALA A 73 -8.12 5.33 -12.67
C ALA A 73 -8.68 6.53 -11.89
N ARG A 74 -9.18 6.30 -10.67
CA ARG A 74 -9.68 7.37 -9.80
C ARG A 74 -8.61 8.41 -9.47
N LEU A 75 -7.40 7.97 -9.09
CA LEU A 75 -6.30 8.85 -8.70
C LEU A 75 -5.80 9.68 -9.89
N SER A 76 -5.59 9.06 -11.04
CA SER A 76 -5.19 9.79 -12.26
C SER A 76 -6.26 10.80 -12.71
N ALA A 77 -7.55 10.46 -12.60
CA ALA A 77 -8.64 11.37 -12.95
C ALA A 77 -8.70 12.66 -12.09
N ILE A 78 -8.16 12.62 -10.86
CA ILE A 78 -8.03 13.80 -9.99
C ILE A 78 -6.63 14.42 -10.03
N ALA A 79 -5.84 14.07 -11.06
CA ALA A 79 -4.46 14.55 -11.27
C ALA A 79 -3.49 14.24 -10.13
N GLU A 80 -3.73 13.16 -9.37
CA GLU A 80 -2.75 12.67 -8.39
C GLU A 80 -1.57 12.01 -9.10
N ARG A 81 -0.37 12.18 -8.53
CA ARG A 81 0.85 11.62 -9.13
C ARG A 81 0.96 10.13 -8.85
N ILE A 82 1.04 9.35 -9.92
CA ILE A 82 1.27 7.90 -9.87
C ILE A 82 2.66 7.62 -10.42
N VAL A 83 3.47 6.88 -9.65
CA VAL A 83 4.82 6.49 -10.06
C VAL A 83 4.93 4.97 -9.98
N LEU A 84 5.39 4.37 -11.07
CA LEU A 84 5.72 2.95 -11.12
C LEU A 84 7.24 2.79 -10.99
N VAL A 85 7.68 2.30 -9.83
CA VAL A 85 9.10 2.14 -9.52
C VAL A 85 9.55 0.73 -9.87
N ALA A 86 10.60 0.62 -10.69
CA ALA A 86 11.25 -0.64 -11.07
C ALA A 86 10.25 -1.77 -11.42
N PRO A 87 9.31 -1.57 -12.36
CA PRO A 87 8.37 -2.62 -12.72
C PRO A 87 9.11 -3.84 -13.28
N PRO A 88 8.64 -5.07 -12.98
CA PRO A 88 9.31 -6.30 -13.43
C PRO A 88 9.30 -6.47 -14.95
N TYR A 89 8.38 -5.79 -15.64
CA TYR A 89 8.25 -5.78 -17.10
C TYR A 89 8.01 -4.37 -17.63
N ILE A 90 8.22 -4.17 -18.93
CA ILE A 90 7.95 -2.90 -19.60
C ILE A 90 6.44 -2.62 -19.56
N PRO A 91 5.99 -1.50 -18.98
CA PRO A 91 4.58 -1.14 -18.97
C PRO A 91 4.05 -0.95 -20.39
N TYR A 92 2.79 -1.36 -20.62
CA TYR A 92 2.11 -1.19 -21.90
C TYR A 92 1.01 -0.11 -21.79
N PRO A 93 1.25 1.15 -22.19
CA PRO A 93 0.37 2.28 -21.89
C PRO A 93 -1.08 2.10 -22.35
N GLN A 94 -1.32 1.40 -23.46
CA GLN A 94 -2.67 1.16 -23.96
C GLN A 94 -3.54 0.36 -22.97
N ALA A 95 -2.96 -0.59 -22.23
CA ALA A 95 -3.70 -1.32 -21.19
C ALA A 95 -4.12 -0.41 -20.02
N TRP A 96 -3.34 0.62 -19.72
CA TRP A 96 -3.64 1.59 -18.65
C TRP A 96 -4.77 2.53 -19.08
N LEU A 97 -4.73 3.02 -20.33
CA LEU A 97 -5.83 3.79 -20.92
C LEU A 97 -7.14 2.97 -20.97
N ALA A 98 -7.06 1.71 -21.38
CA ALA A 98 -8.22 0.81 -21.39
C ALA A 98 -8.78 0.52 -19.98
N ALA A 99 -7.94 0.58 -18.96
CA ALA A 99 -8.34 0.50 -17.55
C ALA A 99 -8.89 1.84 -16.99
N GLY A 100 -8.92 2.90 -17.80
CA GLY A 100 -9.44 4.21 -17.42
C GLY A 100 -8.44 5.12 -16.72
N ALA A 101 -7.15 4.79 -16.72
CA ALA A 101 -6.12 5.69 -16.19
C ALA A 101 -5.88 6.86 -17.15
N ASP A 102 -5.82 8.07 -16.62
CA ASP A 102 -5.32 9.23 -17.37
C ASP A 102 -3.78 9.23 -17.37
N LEU A 103 -3.19 9.33 -18.56
CA LEU A 103 -1.73 9.31 -18.76
C LEU A 103 -1.20 10.67 -19.27
N ARG A 104 -2.04 11.70 -19.28
CA ARG A 104 -1.66 13.06 -19.72
C ARG A 104 -0.84 13.80 -18.68
#